data_AF-V4JHB2-F1
#
_entry.id   AF-V4JHB2-F1
#
_cell.length_a   1.000
_cell.length_b   1.000
_cell.length_c   1.000
_cell.angle_alpha   90.00
_cell.angle_beta   90.00
_cell.angle_gamma   90.00
#
_symmetry.space_group_name_H-M   'P 1'
#
loop_
_entity.id
_entity.type
_entity.pdbx_description
1 polymer ?
#
loop_
_entity_poly.entity_id
_entity_poly.type
_entity_poly.pdbx_seq_one_letter_code
_entity_poly.pdbx_strand_id
1 'polypeptide(L)'
;MILRLAIASLFARALTVGMTIVAIALSVALFLGVEKVRTGAKASFADTISGTDLIVGARSGSVQLLLYSVFRIGNATNNVTWESYQDIAARPEVEWIVPISLGDSHRQFRVMGTTKAFFEHYKYRQGRSLAVSDGAIMDDLFDTVIGADVATELGYSVGDPVIVAHGLASFTEHKNQPFRVSGILEKTGTPVDRTVIVSMEAIEAIHVDWRSGAQ
;
A
#
# COMPACT_ATOMS: atom_id res chain seq x y z
N MET A 1 -41.07 -40.16 -19.61
CA MET A 1 -40.80 -40.53 -21.02
C MET A 1 -39.98 -39.47 -21.74
N ILE A 2 -40.37 -38.19 -21.72
CA ILE A 2 -39.70 -37.08 -22.44
C ILE A 2 -38.23 -36.87 -22.01
N LEU A 3 -37.94 -36.86 -20.71
CA LEU A 3 -36.57 -36.64 -20.20
C LEU A 3 -35.59 -37.73 -20.67
N ARG A 4 -36.05 -38.99 -20.74
CA ARG A 4 -35.24 -40.12 -21.21
C ARG A 4 -34.93 -40.02 -22.70
N LEU A 5 -35.89 -39.58 -23.50
CA LEU A 5 -35.69 -39.30 -24.94
C LEU A 5 -34.77 -38.10 -25.16
N ALA A 6 -34.89 -37.04 -24.34
CA ALA A 6 -34.02 -35.86 -24.41
C ALA A 6 -32.55 -36.21 -24.10
N ILE A 7 -32.28 -37.01 -23.06
CA ILE A 7 -30.93 -37.46 -22.72
C ILE A 7 -30.34 -38.35 -23.83
N ALA A 8 -31.12 -39.31 -24.34
CA ALA A 8 -30.68 -40.15 -25.47
C ALA A 8 -30.34 -39.31 -26.72
N SER A 9 -31.13 -38.25 -26.99
CA SER A 9 -30.88 -37.30 -28.07
C SER A 9 -29.58 -36.50 -27.88
N LEU A 10 -29.29 -36.07 -26.65
CA LEU A 10 -28.04 -35.36 -26.32
C LEU A 10 -26.81 -36.25 -26.56
N PHE A 11 -26.86 -37.52 -26.13
CA PHE A 11 -25.78 -38.47 -26.38
C PHE A 11 -25.58 -38.79 -27.86
N ALA A 12 -26.66 -38.90 -28.64
CA ALA A 12 -26.57 -39.10 -30.09
C ALA A 12 -25.92 -37.91 -30.83
N ARG A 13 -25.87 -36.72 -30.21
CA ARG A 13 -25.27 -35.49 -30.74
C ARG A 13 -24.11 -34.99 -29.88
N ALA A 14 -23.36 -35.92 -29.27
CA ALA A 14 -22.36 -35.62 -28.25
C ALA A 14 -21.35 -34.53 -28.65
N LEU A 15 -20.89 -34.51 -29.91
CA LEU A 15 -19.91 -33.53 -30.37
C LEU A 15 -20.48 -32.10 -30.41
N THR A 16 -21.67 -31.93 -31.00
CA THR A 16 -22.34 -30.61 -31.04
C THR A 16 -22.73 -30.16 -29.65
N VAL A 17 -23.28 -31.06 -28.83
CA VAL A 17 -23.63 -30.77 -27.43
C VAL A 17 -22.38 -30.38 -26.63
N GLY A 18 -21.26 -31.08 -26.84
CA GLY A 18 -19.98 -30.76 -26.21
C GLY A 18 -19.47 -29.36 -26.56
N MET A 19 -19.50 -28.97 -27.84
CA MET A 19 -19.12 -27.61 -28.26
C MET A 19 -20.03 -26.55 -27.63
N THR A 20 -21.34 -26.80 -27.57
CA THR A 20 -22.29 -25.89 -26.91
C THR A 20 -22.02 -25.77 -25.41
N ILE A 21 -21.75 -26.88 -24.73
CA ILE A 21 -21.40 -26.87 -23.30
C ILE A 21 -20.12 -26.07 -23.07
N VAL A 22 -19.07 -26.28 -23.87
CA VAL A 22 -17.81 -25.54 -23.75
C VAL A 22 -18.02 -24.05 -24.00
N ALA A 23 -18.80 -23.68 -25.01
CA ALA A 23 -19.12 -22.28 -25.30
C ALA A 23 -19.86 -21.61 -24.12
N ILE A 24 -20.89 -22.26 -23.59
CA ILE A 24 -21.64 -21.77 -22.42
C ILE A 24 -20.72 -21.68 -21.20
N ALA A 25 -19.91 -22.71 -20.95
CA ALA A 25 -18.98 -22.75 -19.82
C ALA A 25 -17.96 -21.62 -19.90
N LEU A 26 -17.39 -21.34 -21.07
CA LEU A 26 -16.47 -20.22 -21.30
C LEU A 26 -17.15 -18.87 -21.06
N SER A 27 -18.36 -18.65 -21.58
CA SER A 27 -19.11 -17.41 -21.35
C SER A 27 -19.42 -17.19 -19.87
N VAL A 28 -19.88 -18.23 -19.17
CA VAL A 28 -20.19 -18.15 -17.73
C VAL A 28 -18.91 -17.96 -16.91
N ALA A 29 -17.83 -18.68 -17.22
CA ALA A 29 -16.55 -18.55 -16.55
C ALA A 29 -15.96 -17.14 -16.72
N LEU A 30 -16.05 -16.56 -17.91
CA LEU A 30 -15.60 -15.20 -18.17
C LEU A 30 -16.43 -14.19 -17.38
N PHE A 31 -17.76 -14.31 -17.41
CA PHE A 31 -18.66 -13.42 -16.67
C PHE A 31 -18.38 -13.45 -15.17
N LEU A 32 -18.35 -14.65 -14.57
CA LEU A 32 -18.06 -14.84 -13.15
C LEU A 32 -16.63 -14.44 -12.80
N GLY A 33 -15.66 -14.69 -13.69
CA GLY A 33 -14.27 -14.31 -13.51
C GLY A 33 -14.10 -12.80 -13.39
N VAL A 34 -14.70 -12.05 -14.32
CA VAL A 34 -14.69 -10.57 -14.29
C VAL A 34 -15.38 -10.05 -13.04
N GLU A 35 -16.55 -10.58 -12.68
CA GLU A 35 -17.28 -10.18 -11.48
C GLU A 35 -16.48 -10.47 -10.20
N LYS A 36 -15.84 -11.64 -10.12
CA LYS A 36 -15.04 -12.04 -8.96
C LYS A 36 -13.79 -11.18 -8.82
N VAL A 37 -13.09 -10.90 -9.91
CA VAL A 37 -11.93 -9.99 -9.92
C VAL A 37 -12.35 -8.58 -9.50
N ARG A 38 -13.45 -8.06 -10.05
CA ARG A 38 -13.99 -6.74 -9.70
C ARG A 38 -14.34 -6.65 -8.22
N THR A 39 -15.01 -7.67 -7.68
CA THR A 39 -15.44 -7.70 -6.27
C THR A 39 -14.25 -7.90 -5.34
N GLY A 40 -13.32 -8.78 -5.70
CA GLY A 40 -12.07 -8.97 -4.97
C GLY A 40 -11.25 -7.69 -4.91
N ALA A 41 -11.09 -6.99 -6.03
CA ALA A 41 -10.42 -5.69 -6.05
C ALA A 41 -11.09 -4.69 -5.10
N LYS A 42 -12.42 -4.55 -5.15
CA LYS A 42 -13.19 -3.67 -4.23
C LYS A 42 -13.03 -4.06 -2.76
N ALA A 43 -13.03 -5.35 -2.45
CA ALA A 43 -12.85 -5.83 -1.09
C ALA A 43 -11.43 -5.51 -0.59
N SER A 44 -10.40 -5.72 -1.41
CA SER A 44 -9.02 -5.32 -1.07
C SER A 44 -8.90 -3.81 -0.80
N PHE A 45 -9.70 -2.99 -1.49
CA PHE A 45 -9.75 -1.55 -1.19
C PHE A 45 -10.29 -1.27 0.21
N ALA A 46 -11.39 -1.92 0.60
CA ALA A 46 -12.01 -1.77 1.91
C ALA A 46 -11.15 -2.38 3.05
N ASP A 47 -10.38 -3.43 2.76
CA ASP A 47 -9.58 -4.15 3.74
C ASP A 47 -8.24 -3.49 4.06
N THR A 48 -7.80 -2.50 3.26
CA THR A 48 -6.48 -1.89 3.42
C THR A 48 -6.44 -0.88 4.56
N ILE A 49 -7.48 -0.08 4.72
CA ILE A 49 -7.56 0.93 5.78
C ILE A 49 -8.96 0.94 6.39
N SER A 50 -9.04 1.02 7.71
CA SER A 50 -10.29 1.01 8.47
C SER A 50 -10.22 2.05 9.58
N GLY A 51 -11.38 2.59 9.98
CA GLY A 51 -11.48 3.61 11.02
C GLY A 51 -10.88 4.98 10.64
N THR A 52 -10.63 5.23 9.35
CA THR A 52 -10.20 6.55 8.85
C THR A 52 -11.37 7.24 8.17
N ASP A 53 -11.76 8.40 8.66
CA ASP A 53 -12.91 9.14 8.14
C ASP A 53 -12.59 9.95 6.88
N LEU A 54 -11.38 10.53 6.82
CA LEU A 54 -11.00 11.45 5.74
C LEU A 54 -9.52 11.34 5.37
N ILE A 55 -9.25 11.36 4.07
CA ILE A 55 -7.91 11.54 3.52
C ILE A 55 -7.83 12.96 2.96
N VAL A 56 -6.86 13.74 3.45
CA VAL A 56 -6.63 15.11 3.02
C VAL A 56 -5.33 15.18 2.23
N GLY A 57 -5.36 15.89 1.10
CA GLY A 57 -4.20 16.10 0.25
C GLY A 57 -4.34 17.37 -0.57
N ALA A 58 -3.27 17.78 -1.24
CA ALA A 58 -3.33 18.90 -2.15
C ALA A 58 -4.31 18.63 -3.31
N ARG A 59 -4.73 19.70 -3.98
CA ARG A 59 -5.70 19.64 -5.08
C ARG A 59 -5.31 18.59 -6.13
N SER A 60 -6.06 17.49 -6.18
CA SER A 60 -5.85 16.33 -7.04
C SER A 60 -7.16 15.55 -7.20
N GLY A 61 -7.18 14.51 -8.04
CA GLY A 61 -8.34 13.62 -8.15
C GLY A 61 -8.48 12.75 -6.89
N SER A 62 -9.69 12.62 -6.34
CA SER A 62 -9.94 11.84 -5.11
C SER A 62 -9.46 10.39 -5.20
N VAL A 63 -9.68 9.75 -6.36
CA VAL A 63 -9.20 8.39 -6.64
C VAL A 63 -7.67 8.33 -6.64
N GLN A 64 -7.01 9.31 -7.27
CA GLN A 64 -5.55 9.37 -7.32
C GLN A 64 -4.96 9.57 -5.92
N LEU A 65 -5.55 10.47 -5.12
CA LEU A 65 -5.13 10.70 -3.74
C LEU A 65 -5.24 9.42 -2.92
N LEU A 66 -6.37 8.71 -2.98
CA LEU A 66 -6.56 7.43 -2.29
C LEU A 66 -5.55 6.37 -2.73
N LEU A 67 -5.40 6.16 -4.05
CA LEU A 67 -4.48 5.17 -4.59
C LEU A 67 -3.03 5.46 -4.18
N TYR A 68 -2.63 6.73 -4.18
CA TYR A 68 -1.28 7.11 -3.82
C TYR A 68 -1.04 7.04 -2.30
N SER A 69 -1.93 7.60 -1.50
CA SER A 69 -1.81 7.68 -0.03
C SER A 69 -1.99 6.34 0.70
N VAL A 70 -2.83 5.44 0.19
CA VAL A 70 -3.16 4.18 0.86
C VAL A 70 -2.53 2.98 0.15
N PHE A 71 -2.57 2.97 -1.18
CA PHE A 71 -2.08 1.84 -1.99
C PHE A 71 -0.66 2.02 -2.53
N ARG A 72 -0.08 3.23 -2.39
CA ARG A 72 1.22 3.60 -2.96
C ARG A 72 1.28 3.45 -4.49
N ILE A 73 0.12 3.47 -5.15
CA ILE A 73 -0.04 3.35 -6.60
C ILE A 73 -0.14 4.74 -7.22
N GLY A 74 0.63 4.96 -8.29
CA GLY A 74 0.65 6.22 -9.03
C GLY A 74 1.86 7.10 -8.71
N ASN A 75 1.70 8.39 -9.01
CA ASN A 75 2.76 9.40 -8.93
C ASN A 75 2.45 10.43 -7.84
N ALA A 76 3.51 11.08 -7.36
CA ALA A 76 3.41 12.16 -6.40
C ALA A 76 2.42 13.24 -6.86
N THR A 77 1.54 13.64 -5.95
CA THR A 77 0.74 14.84 -6.09
C THR A 77 1.50 16.02 -5.48
N ASN A 78 0.96 17.23 -5.59
CA ASN A 78 1.47 18.35 -4.81
C ASN A 78 1.43 18.02 -3.30
N ASN A 79 2.37 18.56 -2.54
CA ASN A 79 2.41 18.40 -1.09
C ASN A 79 1.44 19.36 -0.40
N VAL A 80 0.96 18.95 0.77
CA VAL A 80 0.31 19.85 1.74
C VAL A 80 1.42 20.52 2.56
N THR A 81 1.33 21.83 2.80
CA THR A 81 2.36 22.51 3.60
C THR A 81 2.27 22.12 5.06
N TRP A 82 3.38 22.27 5.79
CA TRP A 82 3.39 21.98 7.23
C TRP A 82 2.45 22.92 8.01
N GLU A 83 2.33 24.19 7.61
CA GLU A 83 1.37 25.10 8.24
C GLU A 83 -0.06 24.62 8.03
N SER A 84 -0.41 24.16 6.82
CA SER A 84 -1.74 23.61 6.53
C SER A 84 -2.05 22.37 7.38
N TYR A 85 -1.06 21.51 7.60
CA TYR A 85 -1.20 20.36 8.50
C TYR A 85 -1.47 20.82 9.94
N GLN A 86 -0.70 21.78 10.47
CA GLN A 86 -0.89 22.31 11.82
C GLN A 86 -2.26 22.99 12.00
N ASP A 87 -2.69 23.76 11.01
CA ASP A 87 -4.00 24.43 11.00
C ASP A 87 -5.16 23.44 11.03
N ILE A 88 -5.02 22.28 10.38
CA ILE A 88 -6.02 21.21 10.41
C ILE A 88 -5.94 20.45 11.73
N ALA A 89 -4.74 20.11 12.20
CA ALA A 89 -4.52 19.38 13.44
C ALA A 89 -5.01 20.15 14.68
N ALA A 90 -5.00 21.48 14.63
CA ALA A 90 -5.48 22.34 15.72
C ALA A 90 -7.01 22.45 15.81
N ARG A 91 -7.75 21.88 14.86
CA ARG A 91 -9.21 21.96 14.84
C ARG A 91 -9.84 21.05 15.89
N PRO A 92 -10.85 21.53 16.65
CA PRO A 92 -11.48 20.72 17.69
C PRO A 92 -12.23 19.50 17.15
N GLU A 93 -12.58 19.48 15.86
CA GLU A 93 -13.22 18.34 15.20
C GLU A 93 -12.26 17.19 14.85
N VAL A 94 -10.94 17.40 14.98
CA VAL A 94 -9.91 16.41 14.65
C VAL A 94 -9.46 15.70 15.93
N GLU A 95 -9.92 14.47 16.14
CA GLU A 95 -9.51 13.64 17.28
C GLU A 95 -8.04 13.21 17.18
N TRP A 96 -7.60 12.82 15.99
CA TRP A 96 -6.23 12.44 15.68
C TRP A 96 -5.93 12.66 14.19
N ILE A 97 -4.64 12.81 13.86
CA ILE A 97 -4.19 13.00 12.47
C ILE A 97 -2.80 12.39 12.30
N VAL A 98 -2.59 11.71 11.17
CA VAL A 98 -1.31 11.09 10.83
C VAL A 98 -0.78 11.72 9.53
N PRO A 99 0.33 12.47 9.57
CA PRO A 99 0.95 12.98 8.36
C PRO A 99 1.64 11.83 7.62
N ILE A 100 1.56 11.85 6.29
CA ILE A 100 2.30 10.94 5.43
C ILE A 100 3.04 11.73 4.36
N SER A 101 4.30 11.38 4.15
CA SER A 101 5.13 11.87 3.05
C SER A 101 5.54 10.69 2.18
N LEU A 102 5.48 10.88 0.86
CA LEU A 102 5.75 9.85 -0.14
C LEU A 102 6.55 10.47 -1.28
N GLY A 103 7.36 9.66 -1.94
CA GLY A 103 8.14 10.10 -3.10
C GLY A 103 9.38 9.25 -3.30
N ASP A 104 10.00 8.85 -2.20
CA ASP A 104 11.21 8.05 -2.20
C ASP A 104 10.96 6.56 -2.34
N SER A 105 12.04 5.83 -2.63
CA SER A 105 12.02 4.39 -2.72
C SER A 105 13.31 3.76 -2.18
N HIS A 106 13.24 2.47 -1.93
CA HIS A 106 14.38 1.64 -1.62
C HIS A 106 14.22 0.30 -2.33
N ARG A 107 15.11 -0.03 -3.27
CA ARG A 107 15.08 -1.32 -4.01
C ARG A 107 13.68 -1.70 -4.52
N GLN A 108 12.99 -0.75 -5.16
CA GLN A 108 11.61 -0.89 -5.68
C GLN A 108 10.48 -0.89 -4.64
N PHE A 109 10.80 -0.84 -3.34
CA PHE A 109 9.82 -0.60 -2.28
C PHE A 109 9.63 0.89 -2.04
N ARG A 110 8.41 1.27 -1.67
CA ARG A 110 8.07 2.67 -1.42
C ARG A 110 8.55 3.06 -0.03
N VAL A 111 9.13 4.25 0.08
CA VAL A 111 9.49 4.84 1.37
C VAL A 111 8.41 5.84 1.75
N MET A 112 7.93 5.73 2.99
CA MET A 112 6.94 6.62 3.57
C MET A 112 7.50 7.28 4.82
N GLY A 113 7.47 8.61 4.86
CA GLY A 113 7.70 9.39 6.07
C GLY A 113 6.39 9.55 6.85
N THR A 114 6.43 9.34 8.15
CA THR A 114 5.27 9.53 9.03
C THR A 114 5.70 9.74 10.48
N THR A 115 4.75 9.80 11.40
CA THR A 115 4.99 9.88 12.84
C THR A 115 4.60 8.57 13.52
N LYS A 116 4.96 8.41 14.81
CA LYS A 116 4.57 7.22 15.61
C LYS A 116 3.05 7.00 15.66
N ALA A 117 2.27 8.07 15.53
CA ALA A 117 0.81 8.04 15.44
C ALA A 117 0.30 7.11 14.32
N PHE A 118 1.08 6.90 13.24
CA PHE A 118 0.73 5.90 12.22
C PHE A 118 0.55 4.51 12.81
N PHE A 119 1.48 4.07 13.66
CA PHE A 119 1.44 2.73 14.24
C PHE A 119 0.34 2.58 15.30
N GLU A 120 -0.04 3.68 15.94
CA GLU A 120 -1.09 3.73 16.96
C GLU A 120 -2.49 3.69 16.32
N HIS A 121 -2.72 4.55 15.33
CA HIS A 121 -4.04 4.80 14.76
C HIS A 121 -4.34 3.98 13.50
N TYR A 122 -3.34 3.56 12.73
CA TYR A 122 -3.59 2.82 11.50
C TYR A 122 -4.19 1.45 11.81
N LYS A 123 -5.43 1.24 11.34
CA LYS A 123 -6.12 -0.05 11.40
C LYS A 123 -6.38 -0.58 10.01
N TYR A 124 -6.30 -1.89 9.85
CA TYR A 124 -6.61 -2.57 8.60
C TYR A 124 -7.63 -3.69 8.80
N ARG A 125 -8.29 -4.09 7.72
CA ARG A 125 -9.43 -5.04 7.72
C ARG A 125 -10.44 -4.65 8.80
N GLN A 126 -10.88 -5.60 9.59
CA GLN A 126 -11.89 -5.42 10.65
C GLN A 126 -11.28 -4.78 11.91
N GLY A 127 -10.58 -3.65 11.77
CA GLY A 127 -10.04 -2.87 12.89
C GLY A 127 -8.75 -3.41 13.52
N ARG A 128 -7.98 -4.24 12.82
CA ARG A 128 -6.73 -4.79 13.34
C ARG A 128 -5.65 -3.72 13.40
N SER A 129 -4.96 -3.62 14.54
CA SER A 129 -3.77 -2.78 14.70
C SER A 129 -2.56 -3.38 14.00
N LEU A 130 -1.60 -2.54 13.63
CA LEU A 130 -0.26 -2.98 13.27
C LEU A 130 0.42 -3.62 14.50
N ALA A 131 1.19 -4.67 14.27
CA ALA A 131 1.97 -5.37 15.27
C ALA A 131 3.42 -5.50 14.78
N VAL A 132 4.36 -5.41 15.72
CA VAL A 132 5.78 -5.56 15.44
C VAL A 132 6.16 -7.01 15.70
N SER A 133 6.71 -7.67 14.69
CA SER A 133 7.20 -9.05 14.78
C SER A 133 8.59 -9.13 15.41
N ASP A 134 9.46 -8.15 15.14
CA ASP A 134 10.81 -8.05 15.69
C ASP A 134 11.23 -6.58 15.81
N GLY A 135 12.04 -6.26 16.82
CA GLY A 135 12.55 -4.91 17.09
C GLY A 135 11.53 -3.93 17.69
N ALA A 136 11.70 -2.64 17.38
CA ALA A 136 10.95 -1.53 17.98
C ALA A 136 10.55 -0.45 16.95
N ILE A 137 9.58 0.38 17.33
CA ILE A 137 9.05 1.47 16.50
C ILE A 137 9.89 2.73 16.67
N MET A 138 10.75 2.98 15.67
CA MET A 138 11.43 4.26 15.41
C MET A 138 11.92 4.98 16.69
N ASP A 139 13.00 4.48 17.31
CA ASP A 139 13.53 5.06 18.56
C ASP A 139 14.55 6.19 18.30
N ASP A 140 15.22 6.16 17.15
CA ASP A 140 16.17 7.18 16.69
C ASP A 140 15.71 7.87 15.38
N LEU A 141 16.32 9.00 15.02
CA LEU A 141 16.01 9.77 13.82
C LEU A 141 16.14 8.90 12.56
N PHE A 142 17.26 8.21 12.39
CA PHE A 142 17.55 7.37 11.23
C PHE A 142 17.09 5.91 11.40
N ASP A 143 16.15 5.66 12.29
CA ASP A 143 15.51 4.35 12.37
C ASP A 143 14.44 4.18 11.28
N THR A 144 14.31 2.96 10.77
CA THR A 144 13.24 2.58 9.86
C THR A 144 12.53 1.33 10.32
N VAL A 145 11.20 1.35 10.25
CA VAL A 145 10.36 0.16 10.41
C VAL A 145 9.97 -0.33 9.03
N ILE A 146 10.15 -1.63 8.76
CA ILE A 146 9.85 -2.20 7.45
C ILE A 146 8.68 -3.17 7.50
N GLY A 147 7.92 -3.22 6.42
CA GLY A 147 6.88 -4.23 6.23
C GLY A 147 7.44 -5.65 6.05
N ALA A 148 6.61 -6.66 6.31
CA ALA A 148 7.01 -8.07 6.27
C ALA A 148 7.56 -8.52 4.91
N ASP A 149 7.01 -8.02 3.80
CA ASP A 149 7.46 -8.40 2.46
C ASP A 149 8.79 -7.73 2.11
N VAL A 150 9.04 -6.49 2.58
CA VAL A 150 10.36 -5.84 2.45
C VAL A 150 11.43 -6.70 3.12
N ALA A 151 11.19 -7.11 4.37
CA ALA A 151 12.13 -7.92 5.13
C ALA A 151 12.40 -9.26 4.44
N THR A 152 11.33 -9.95 4.01
CA THR A 152 11.44 -11.28 3.39
C THR A 152 12.11 -11.24 2.02
N GLU A 153 11.73 -10.31 1.14
CA GLU A 153 12.24 -10.25 -0.23
C GLU A 153 13.68 -9.72 -0.31
N LEU A 154 14.05 -8.79 0.58
CA LEU A 154 15.40 -8.22 0.61
C LEU A 154 16.34 -8.96 1.58
N GLY A 155 15.81 -9.86 2.41
CA GLY A 155 16.57 -10.59 3.43
C GLY A 155 17.02 -9.71 4.59
N TYR A 156 16.26 -8.67 4.93
CA TYR A 156 16.61 -7.76 6.02
C TYR A 156 16.22 -8.29 7.40
N SER A 157 17.07 -7.99 8.37
CA SER A 157 16.90 -8.19 9.80
C SER A 157 17.03 -6.86 10.55
N VAL A 158 16.59 -6.83 11.81
CA VAL A 158 16.80 -5.66 12.68
C VAL A 158 18.31 -5.38 12.81
N GLY A 159 18.69 -4.11 12.60
CA GLY A 159 20.08 -3.65 12.57
C GLY A 159 20.65 -3.42 11.18
N ASP A 160 20.02 -3.93 10.12
CA ASP A 160 20.54 -3.79 8.76
C ASP A 160 20.45 -2.34 8.24
N PRO A 161 21.41 -1.91 7.40
CA PRO A 161 21.38 -0.57 6.80
C PRO A 161 20.45 -0.50 5.57
N VAL A 162 19.71 0.59 5.45
CA VAL A 162 18.77 0.89 4.36
C VAL A 162 19.13 2.24 3.75
N ILE A 163 19.50 2.24 2.46
CA ILE A 163 19.84 3.45 1.72
C ILE A 163 18.65 3.86 0.86
N VAL A 164 18.05 5.01 1.15
CA VAL A 164 16.90 5.54 0.42
C VAL A 164 17.35 6.26 -0.86
N ALA A 165 16.55 6.18 -1.92
CA ALA A 165 16.74 6.86 -3.20
C ALA A 165 15.49 7.65 -3.57
N HIS A 166 15.64 8.73 -4.35
CA HIS A 166 14.48 9.45 -4.87
C HIS A 166 13.74 8.63 -5.93
N GLY A 167 12.41 8.50 -5.81
CA GLY A 167 11.57 7.81 -6.80
C GLY A 167 11.91 6.32 -6.98
N LEU A 168 11.06 5.60 -7.72
CA LEU A 168 11.28 4.17 -8.01
C LEU A 168 12.39 3.92 -9.06
N ALA A 169 12.83 4.95 -9.77
CA ALA A 169 13.72 4.84 -10.92
C ALA A 169 14.86 5.87 -10.95
N SER A 170 15.13 6.60 -9.87
CA SER A 170 16.25 7.56 -9.88
C SER A 170 17.57 6.92 -9.45
N PHE A 171 18.65 7.53 -9.92
CA PHE A 171 20.04 7.10 -9.71
C PHE A 171 20.73 7.86 -8.56
N THR A 172 20.01 8.75 -7.88
CA THR A 172 20.53 9.55 -6.77
C THR A 172 20.15 8.88 -5.45
N GLU A 173 21.15 8.38 -4.73
CA GLU A 173 21.00 7.66 -3.46
C GLU A 173 21.50 8.52 -2.28
N HIS A 174 20.80 8.49 -1.15
CA HIS A 174 21.24 9.10 0.11
C HIS A 174 22.30 8.22 0.81
N LYS A 175 23.44 7.96 0.14
CA LYS A 175 24.49 7.04 0.61
C LYS A 175 25.17 7.48 1.91
N ASN A 176 25.13 8.76 2.24
CA ASN A 176 25.89 9.32 3.35
C ASN A 176 25.17 9.23 4.71
N GLN A 177 23.90 8.83 4.73
CA GLN A 177 23.07 8.70 5.95
C GLN A 177 22.15 7.47 5.82
N PRO A 178 22.67 6.24 5.96
CA PRO A 178 21.83 5.06 5.88
C PRO A 178 20.88 5.01 7.08
N PHE A 179 19.62 4.71 6.81
CA PHE A 179 18.67 4.30 7.84
C PHE A 179 19.08 2.94 8.40
N ARG A 180 18.67 2.63 9.62
CA ARG A 180 18.85 1.32 10.24
C ARG A 180 17.50 0.69 10.48
N VAL A 181 17.33 -0.58 10.09
CA VAL A 181 16.10 -1.32 10.42
C VAL A 181 15.98 -1.42 11.94
N SER A 182 14.99 -0.73 12.51
CA SER A 182 14.70 -0.75 13.94
C SER A 182 13.65 -1.80 14.29
N GLY A 183 12.74 -2.09 13.36
CA GLY A 183 11.66 -3.05 13.56
C GLY A 183 11.06 -3.57 12.27
N ILE A 184 10.44 -4.74 12.36
CA ILE A 184 9.78 -5.44 11.26
C ILE A 184 8.34 -5.71 11.65
N LEU A 185 7.39 -5.27 10.83
CA LEU A 185 5.96 -5.50 11.09
C LEU A 185 5.55 -6.94 10.82
N GLU A 186 4.59 -7.45 11.57
CA GLU A 186 3.86 -8.66 11.22
C GLU A 186 3.15 -8.50 9.87
N LYS A 187 3.04 -9.60 9.12
CA LYS A 187 2.42 -9.59 7.79
C LYS A 187 0.94 -9.19 7.88
N THR A 188 0.62 -8.06 7.27
CA THR A 188 -0.74 -7.50 7.25
C THR A 188 -1.52 -7.93 6.02
N GLY A 189 -0.89 -8.36 4.93
CA GLY A 189 -1.50 -8.58 3.62
C GLY A 189 -2.07 -7.30 2.99
N THR A 190 -1.51 -6.14 3.35
CA THR A 190 -1.86 -4.82 2.82
C THR A 190 -0.61 -4.15 2.21
N PRO A 191 -0.73 -3.02 1.50
CA PRO A 191 0.43 -2.27 0.99
C PRO A 191 1.47 -1.88 2.05
N VAL A 192 1.12 -1.88 3.34
CA VAL A 192 2.07 -1.68 4.45
C VAL A 192 3.19 -2.72 4.42
N ASP A 193 2.92 -3.96 4.02
CA ASP A 193 3.93 -5.02 3.95
C ASP A 193 5.06 -4.71 2.97
N ARG A 194 4.79 -3.85 1.98
CA ARG A 194 5.73 -3.42 0.93
C ARG A 194 6.23 -1.97 1.14
N THR A 195 6.20 -1.48 2.37
CA THR A 195 6.58 -0.11 2.70
C THR A 195 7.79 -0.10 3.65
N VAL A 196 8.75 0.78 3.36
CA VAL A 196 9.81 1.21 4.28
C VAL A 196 9.32 2.47 4.98
N ILE A 197 9.21 2.45 6.30
CA ILE A 197 8.59 3.52 7.09
C ILE A 197 9.68 4.24 7.88
N VAL A 198 9.76 5.55 7.72
CA VAL A 198 10.74 6.41 8.37
C VAL A 198 10.04 7.58 9.06
N SER A 199 10.73 8.28 9.95
CA SER A 199 10.21 9.49 10.58
C SER A 199 10.09 10.65 9.57
N MET A 200 9.12 11.54 9.79
CA MET A 200 8.98 12.77 8.99
C MET A 200 10.23 13.64 9.09
N GLU A 201 10.81 13.71 10.28
CA GLU A 201 12.02 14.46 10.61
C GLU A 201 13.21 13.92 9.83
N ALA A 202 13.30 12.60 9.62
CA ALA A 202 14.38 12.02 8.83
C ALA A 202 14.20 12.24 7.33
N ILE A 203 12.96 12.20 6.81
CA ILE A 203 12.70 12.64 5.43
C ILE A 203 13.12 14.10 5.28
N GLU A 204 12.77 14.97 6.21
CA GLU A 204 13.21 16.37 6.14
C GLU A 204 14.73 16.47 6.21
N ALA A 205 15.40 15.77 7.13
CA ALA A 205 16.85 15.82 7.29
C ALA A 205 17.62 15.44 6.01
N ILE A 206 17.19 14.38 5.31
CA ILE A 206 17.83 13.97 4.04
C ILE A 206 17.52 14.93 2.88
N HIS A 207 16.49 15.77 3.00
CA HIS A 207 16.10 16.79 2.02
C HIS A 207 16.57 18.22 2.38
N VAL A 208 16.96 18.51 3.62
CA VAL A 208 17.47 19.84 4.03
C VAL A 208 18.82 20.13 3.38
N ASP A 209 19.65 19.11 3.17
CA ASP A 209 20.89 19.23 2.38
C ASP A 209 20.64 19.47 0.88
N TRP A 210 19.38 19.39 0.40
CA TRP A 210 18.99 19.64 -0.99
C TRP A 210 18.62 21.10 -1.29
N ARG A 211 18.78 22.06 -0.36
CA ARG A 211 18.58 23.49 -0.67
C ARG A 211 19.45 24.02 -1.83
N SER A 212 20.40 23.24 -2.34
CA SER A 212 21.22 23.55 -3.54
C SER A 212 20.91 22.73 -4.81
N GLY A 213 19.82 21.95 -4.86
CA GLY A 213 19.59 20.97 -5.94
C GLY A 213 18.52 21.29 -6.99
N ALA A 214 17.95 22.49 -6.99
CA ALA A 214 17.14 22.95 -8.12
C ALA A 214 18.05 23.62 -9.18
N GLN A 215 18.37 22.88 -10.23
CA GLN A 215 18.59 23.43 -11.58
C GLN A 215 17.42 23.01 -12.46
#